data_AF-A0A9W7DX36-F1
#
_entry.id   AF-A0A9W7DX36-F1
#
_cell.length_a   1.000
_cell.length_b   1.000
_cell.length_c   1.000
_cell.angle_alpha   90.00
_cell.angle_beta   90.00
_cell.angle_gamma   90.00
#
_symmetry.space_group_name_H-M   'P 1'
#
loop_
_entity.id
_entity.type
_entity.pdbx_description
1 polymer ?
#
loop_
_entity_poly.entity_id
_entity_poly.type
_entity_poly.pdbx_seq_one_letter_code
_entity_poly.pdbx_strand_id
1 'polypeptide(L)'
;MSSLSSLPPNNPNNQATSQPAAPQKRGRGRATSIVFRNRDKSDSESSRGSSLDVREVIQALPRLRWEPSDEFQALCEEISKPLSSSSPGISVCTPAEEHASNLLRTQDAVVKTVRNTESCWSGLISNLSGAKAFPTSTTLLPPRGVAMRAYGSELEFPVGLIWALPPSLEGEGERFDPKQPRTTMAWPSGYAAKTEFNMDNFGNLKNGRDNHLVSIGELRQQNRRFAHVFATKRAQPGGTEQREDYEIMDRVLVGASTVPYNEVIVNVGGNEAQDSGNVTGKPKPKPTLRSGLGRPLALFCRNCTYLSLCSLLRARMRLTKIYPDSPQFPLFVINPQHQLTCINAHLQLQLYKHLSCFVNPFRSRHVLEDCMLALDENVKKSLTTQECAALAGGFGVSDDDVAALFLVSLDSDVEDKVAFETSRKVAFNGLVHSIRAGDSKTARQLVELYTICGAQQGDDNNLPPPLDTGMLRQTTKDNSLLIVLGAAEIIRALQSGQARERLVEAADALQEWCRAGHDKGLKFRLASWRQQSKAIKSDDELHVSSRMTAFLGDEAIEKRAKFAGQLRESASCESVEDTLQHLSALVAKMSRPALRLELLQFSLNLETRFDLKMVKESIELALGFVTSAN
;
A
#
# COMPACT_ATOMS: atom_id res chain seq x y z
N MET A 1 -75.28 19.95 7.46
CA MET A 1 -75.00 19.56 6.06
C MET A 1 -74.01 18.42 6.11
N SER A 2 -74.52 17.30 6.64
CA SER A 2 -74.87 16.03 5.94
C SER A 2 -73.65 15.09 5.90
N SER A 3 -73.29 14.44 7.01
CA SER A 3 -73.88 13.21 7.64
C SER A 3 -73.40 11.93 6.92
N LEU A 4 -72.50 11.11 7.46
CA LEU A 4 -72.57 10.18 8.62
C LEU A 4 -72.86 8.73 8.20
N SER A 5 -71.99 7.81 8.65
CA SER A 5 -72.28 6.44 9.15
C SER A 5 -72.79 5.39 8.12
N SER A 6 -72.59 4.07 8.24
CA SER A 6 -72.48 3.18 9.41
C SER A 6 -71.93 1.78 9.03
N LEU A 7 -71.44 1.05 10.04
CA LEU A 7 -70.97 -0.36 10.06
C LEU A 7 -72.15 -1.41 10.04
N PRO A 8 -71.99 -2.69 10.49
CA PRO A 8 -71.94 -3.98 9.76
C PRO A 8 -73.15 -4.88 10.19
N PRO A 9 -73.10 -6.21 10.48
CA PRO A 9 -72.38 -7.41 9.98
C PRO A 9 -73.36 -8.54 9.55
N ASN A 10 -72.91 -9.68 9.00
CA ASN A 10 -73.41 -11.04 9.37
C ASN A 10 -72.76 -12.20 8.59
N ASN A 11 -72.36 -13.22 9.36
CA ASN A 11 -72.02 -14.61 9.04
C ASN A 11 -73.31 -15.40 8.64
N PRO A 12 -73.34 -16.74 8.50
CA PRO A 12 -72.42 -17.74 7.93
C PRO A 12 -73.13 -18.61 6.85
N ASN A 13 -72.44 -19.50 6.12
CA ASN A 13 -73.01 -20.82 5.84
C ASN A 13 -72.00 -21.85 5.33
N ASN A 14 -71.88 -22.92 6.11
CA ASN A 14 -71.38 -24.24 5.73
C ASN A 14 -72.29 -24.85 4.66
N GLN A 15 -71.72 -25.58 3.70
CA GLN A 15 -72.30 -26.84 3.24
C GLN A 15 -71.19 -27.77 2.74
N ALA A 16 -71.06 -28.88 3.45
CA ALA A 16 -70.30 -30.05 3.08
C ALA A 16 -71.07 -30.85 2.01
N THR A 17 -70.38 -31.46 1.05
CA THR A 17 -70.80 -32.75 0.48
C THR A 17 -69.65 -33.44 -0.28
N SER A 18 -69.38 -34.67 0.18
CA SER A 18 -69.05 -35.88 -0.59
C SER A 18 -67.81 -35.93 -1.50
N GLN A 19 -66.90 -36.85 -1.12
CA GLN A 19 -65.99 -37.58 -2.00
C GLN A 19 -66.74 -38.24 -3.18
N PRO A 20 -66.04 -38.55 -4.29
CA PRO A 20 -65.65 -39.94 -4.46
C PRO A 20 -64.24 -40.18 -5.02
N ALA A 21 -63.68 -41.30 -4.58
CA ALA A 21 -62.76 -42.24 -5.23
C ALA A 21 -61.79 -41.79 -6.34
N ALA A 22 -60.54 -42.18 -6.12
CA ALA A 22 -59.39 -42.11 -7.03
C ALA A 22 -59.63 -42.72 -8.43
N PRO A 23 -58.78 -42.32 -9.38
CA PRO A 23 -58.03 -43.35 -10.09
C PRO A 23 -56.52 -43.08 -10.07
N GLN A 24 -55.77 -44.15 -9.75
CA GLN A 24 -54.34 -44.28 -9.96
C GLN A 24 -53.92 -43.74 -11.34
N LYS A 25 -53.03 -42.74 -11.35
CA LYS A 25 -52.33 -42.32 -12.57
C LYS A 25 -50.84 -42.59 -12.46
N ARG A 26 -50.47 -43.64 -13.21
CA ARG A 26 -49.17 -44.01 -13.78
C ARG A 26 -48.11 -42.91 -13.73
N GLY A 27 -46.94 -43.29 -13.22
CA GLY A 27 -45.74 -42.46 -13.14
C GLY A 27 -45.39 -41.84 -14.49
N ARG A 28 -45.34 -40.50 -14.52
CA ARG A 28 -44.66 -39.74 -15.56
C ARG A 28 -43.18 -39.69 -15.20
N GLY A 29 -42.35 -40.32 -16.02
CA GLY A 29 -40.90 -40.15 -15.95
C GLY A 29 -40.55 -38.66 -16.08
N ARG A 30 -39.96 -38.09 -15.03
CA ARG A 30 -39.32 -36.78 -15.05
C ARG A 30 -38.14 -36.86 -16.03
N ALA A 31 -38.10 -35.96 -17.01
CA ALA A 31 -36.86 -35.69 -17.73
C ALA A 31 -35.89 -35.01 -16.76
N THR A 32 -34.75 -35.65 -16.50
CA THR A 32 -33.67 -35.14 -15.67
C THR A 32 -33.08 -33.90 -16.35
N SER A 33 -33.24 -32.75 -15.72
CA SER A 33 -32.48 -31.56 -16.08
C SER A 33 -31.24 -31.51 -15.23
N ILE A 34 -30.10 -31.30 -15.86
CA ILE A 34 -28.85 -30.98 -15.17
C ILE A 34 -29.00 -29.55 -14.64
N VAL A 35 -29.55 -29.41 -13.43
CA VAL A 35 -29.64 -28.14 -12.71
C VAL A 35 -28.94 -28.37 -11.40
N PHE A 36 -27.66 -28.00 -11.34
CA PHE A 36 -26.90 -28.00 -10.11
C PHE A 36 -27.39 -26.84 -9.23
N ARG A 37 -27.92 -27.17 -8.05
CA ARG A 37 -28.11 -26.20 -6.97
C ARG A 37 -26.94 -26.37 -6.01
N ASN A 38 -26.17 -25.29 -5.77
CA ASN A 38 -25.14 -25.28 -4.73
C ASN A 38 -25.75 -25.77 -3.42
N ARG A 39 -25.24 -26.91 -2.94
CA ARG A 39 -25.76 -27.63 -1.79
C ARG A 39 -24.98 -27.27 -0.53
N ASP A 40 -24.76 -25.98 -0.29
CA ASP A 40 -24.02 -25.48 0.89
C ASP A 40 -24.97 -24.84 1.89
N LYS A 41 -25.93 -25.61 2.43
CA LYS A 41 -26.67 -25.28 3.67
C LYS A 41 -27.25 -26.54 4.31
N SER A 42 -26.39 -27.37 4.91
CA SER A 42 -26.77 -28.22 6.05
C SER A 42 -25.51 -28.87 6.62
N ASP A 43 -25.37 -28.75 7.94
CA ASP A 43 -24.49 -29.51 8.84
C ASP A 43 -23.09 -28.93 9.12
N SER A 44 -23.02 -27.97 10.05
CA SER A 44 -21.84 -27.75 10.90
C SER A 44 -22.17 -27.04 12.22
N GLU A 45 -23.03 -27.63 13.05
CA GLU A 45 -22.99 -27.39 14.49
C GLU A 45 -22.00 -28.36 15.14
N SER A 46 -20.71 -27.99 15.21
CA SER A 46 -19.75 -28.42 16.26
C SER A 46 -18.30 -28.02 15.95
N SER A 47 -18.00 -26.72 15.97
CA SER A 47 -16.66 -26.25 16.34
C SER A 47 -16.71 -24.78 16.78
N ARG A 48 -16.84 -24.56 18.09
CA ARG A 48 -16.57 -23.24 18.69
C ARG A 48 -15.05 -23.03 18.76
N GLY A 49 -14.44 -22.76 17.61
CA GLY A 49 -13.20 -21.99 17.53
C GLY A 49 -13.57 -20.52 17.33
N SER A 50 -12.85 -19.59 17.94
CA SER A 50 -13.09 -18.14 17.89
C SER A 50 -13.08 -17.61 16.45
N SER A 51 -14.25 -17.61 15.81
CA SER A 51 -14.54 -16.93 14.55
C SER A 51 -14.38 -15.42 14.77
N LEU A 52 -13.27 -14.84 14.30
CA LEU A 52 -13.17 -13.40 14.10
C LEU A 52 -14.35 -12.95 13.24
N ASP A 53 -15.16 -12.01 13.75
CA ASP A 53 -16.30 -11.47 13.02
C ASP A 53 -15.79 -10.56 11.89
N VAL A 54 -15.54 -11.16 10.71
CA VAL A 54 -14.97 -10.50 9.53
C VAL A 54 -15.86 -9.34 9.02
N ARG A 55 -17.13 -9.26 9.44
CA ARG A 55 -18.01 -8.15 9.09
C ARG A 55 -17.60 -6.83 9.76
N GLU A 56 -16.92 -6.87 10.91
CA GLU A 56 -16.30 -5.69 11.51
C GLU A 56 -15.03 -5.26 10.74
N VAL A 57 -14.35 -6.20 10.09
CA VAL A 57 -13.05 -5.98 9.44
C VAL A 57 -13.19 -5.25 8.11
N ILE A 58 -14.27 -5.44 7.34
CA ILE A 58 -14.50 -4.83 6.00
C ILE A 58 -15.35 -3.55 6.10
N GLN A 59 -14.89 -2.58 6.90
CA GLN A 59 -15.31 -1.20 6.71
C GLN A 59 -14.50 -0.59 5.55
N ALA A 60 -15.10 0.32 4.79
CA ALA A 60 -14.35 1.15 3.86
C ALA A 60 -13.22 1.81 4.65
N LEU A 61 -11.96 1.71 4.20
CA LEU A 61 -10.90 2.52 4.79
C LEU A 61 -11.42 3.97 4.75
N PRO A 62 -11.50 4.67 5.89
CA PRO A 62 -11.81 6.08 5.83
C PRO A 62 -10.89 6.68 4.79
N ARG A 63 -11.43 7.52 3.89
CA ARG A 63 -10.56 8.41 3.13
C ARG A 63 -9.63 9.02 4.17
N LEU A 64 -8.31 8.94 3.99
CA LEU A 64 -7.31 9.61 4.82
C LEU A 64 -7.57 11.12 4.75
N ARG A 65 -8.61 11.54 5.45
CA ARG A 65 -9.02 12.87 5.79
C ARG A 65 -8.85 12.85 7.30
N TRP A 66 -8.03 13.77 7.76
CA TRP A 66 -7.95 14.13 9.17
C TRP A 66 -9.35 14.47 9.67
N GLU A 67 -9.99 13.47 10.27
CA GLU A 67 -11.04 13.69 11.26
C GLU A 67 -10.35 13.64 12.64
N PRO A 68 -10.86 14.34 13.66
CA PRO A 68 -10.31 14.33 15.04
C PRO A 68 -10.28 12.97 15.76
N SER A 69 -10.51 11.88 15.03
CA SER A 69 -10.54 10.49 15.49
C SER A 69 -9.47 9.63 14.80
N ASP A 70 -8.42 10.25 14.23
CA ASP A 70 -7.31 9.51 13.61
C ASP A 70 -6.49 8.82 14.71
N GLU A 71 -6.34 7.50 14.65
CA GLU A 71 -5.57 6.70 15.61
C GLU A 71 -4.09 7.12 15.66
N PHE A 72 -3.62 7.80 14.62
CA PHE A 72 -2.29 8.38 14.53
C PHE A 72 -2.15 9.70 15.32
N GLN A 73 -3.26 10.34 15.70
CA GLN A 73 -3.28 11.65 16.37
C GLN A 73 -2.56 11.60 17.73
N ALA A 74 -2.71 10.53 18.50
CA ALA A 74 -2.02 10.40 19.79
C ALA A 74 -0.50 10.43 19.62
N LEU A 75 0.03 9.77 18.59
CA LEU A 75 1.45 9.78 18.27
C LEU A 75 1.89 11.15 17.72
N CYS A 76 1.09 11.78 16.85
CA CYS A 76 1.34 13.16 16.42
C CYS A 76 1.41 14.12 17.59
N GLU A 77 0.48 14.01 18.54
CA GLU A 77 0.42 14.82 19.74
C GLU A 77 1.62 14.56 20.63
N GLU A 78 2.05 13.30 20.78
CA GLU A 78 3.26 12.94 21.51
C GLU A 78 4.51 13.54 20.87
N ILE A 79 4.66 13.44 19.55
CA ILE A 79 5.76 14.06 18.79
C ILE A 79 5.67 15.60 18.83
N SER A 80 4.47 16.17 18.95
CA SER A 80 4.27 17.62 18.99
C SER A 80 4.35 18.21 20.39
N LYS A 81 4.41 17.36 21.44
CA LYS A 81 4.61 17.83 22.82
C LYS A 81 6.02 18.39 22.96
N PRO A 82 6.19 19.60 23.51
CA PRO A 82 7.51 20.10 23.85
C PRO A 82 8.17 19.11 24.80
N LEU A 83 9.48 18.89 24.65
CA LEU A 83 10.31 18.17 25.62
C LEU A 83 10.30 18.94 26.96
N SER A 84 9.25 18.76 27.77
CA SER A 84 9.20 19.24 29.14
C SER A 84 10.09 18.35 29.99
N SER A 85 11.02 18.96 30.71
CA SER A 85 12.16 18.36 31.41
C SER A 85 11.82 17.50 32.65
N SER A 86 10.69 16.78 32.70
CA SER A 86 10.28 16.13 33.96
C SER A 86 9.50 14.80 33.87
N SER A 87 9.32 14.18 32.70
CA SER A 87 8.73 12.82 32.66
C SER A 87 9.83 11.75 32.78
N PRO A 88 9.87 10.95 33.87
CA PRO A 88 10.97 10.06 34.23
C PRO A 88 11.00 8.73 33.45
N GLY A 89 10.74 8.78 32.14
CA GLY A 89 10.79 7.63 31.24
C GLY A 89 11.04 7.98 29.77
N ILE A 90 11.29 9.26 29.45
CA ILE A 90 11.57 9.69 28.07
C ILE A 90 12.98 9.23 27.71
N SER A 91 13.06 8.39 26.67
CA SER A 91 14.32 7.97 26.02
C SER A 91 15.24 9.18 25.81
N VAL A 92 16.44 9.07 26.38
CA VAL A 92 17.53 10.05 26.26
C VAL A 92 17.87 10.20 24.78
N CYS A 93 17.92 11.44 24.29
CA CYS A 93 18.42 11.72 22.94
C CYS A 93 19.84 11.20 22.80
N THR A 94 20.16 10.60 21.65
CA THR A 94 21.53 10.21 21.34
C THR A 94 22.44 11.44 21.27
N PRO A 95 23.77 11.28 21.44
CA PRO A 95 24.71 12.41 21.29
C PRO A 95 24.59 13.11 19.92
N ALA A 96 24.28 12.36 18.86
CA ALA A 96 24.06 12.92 17.52
C ALA A 96 22.77 13.76 17.43
N GLU A 97 21.67 13.27 18.02
CA GLU A 97 20.41 14.00 18.12
C GLU A 97 20.54 15.28 18.95
N GLU A 98 21.26 15.21 20.08
CA GLU A 98 21.53 16.37 20.92
C GLU A 98 22.43 17.38 20.23
N HIS A 99 23.50 16.93 19.56
CA HIS A 99 24.37 17.78 18.78
C HIS A 99 23.60 18.52 17.67
N ALA A 100 22.83 17.79 16.87
CA ALA A 100 21.97 18.35 15.83
C ALA A 100 20.95 19.36 16.38
N SER A 101 20.30 19.01 17.50
CA SER A 101 19.37 19.90 18.20
C SER A 101 20.04 21.19 18.65
N ASN A 102 21.25 21.09 19.18
CA ASN A 102 22.00 22.25 19.65
C ASN A 102 22.39 23.17 18.50
N LEU A 103 22.87 22.64 17.37
CA LEU A 103 23.16 23.45 16.18
C LEU A 103 21.92 24.20 15.66
N LEU A 104 20.74 23.56 15.64
CA LEU A 104 19.49 24.23 15.26
C LEU A 104 19.03 25.28 16.29
N ARG A 105 19.33 25.08 17.59
CA ARG A 105 19.04 26.06 18.65
C ARG A 105 19.95 27.28 18.57
N THR A 106 21.23 27.09 18.27
CA THR A 106 22.23 28.16 18.18
C THR A 106 22.29 28.82 16.80
N GLN A 107 21.55 28.27 15.82
CA GLN A 107 21.54 28.70 14.41
C GLN A 107 22.87 28.46 13.70
N ASP A 108 23.52 27.37 14.05
CA ASP A 108 24.71 26.82 13.40
C ASP A 108 24.35 25.70 12.42
N ALA A 109 23.11 25.70 11.92
CA ALA A 109 22.65 24.79 10.89
C ALA A 109 21.69 25.46 9.91
N VAL A 110 21.74 25.02 8.65
CA VAL A 110 20.80 25.41 7.59
C VAL A 110 19.98 24.21 7.14
N VAL A 111 18.76 24.48 6.67
CA VAL A 111 17.81 23.44 6.26
C VAL A 111 17.42 23.57 4.79
N LYS A 112 17.26 22.45 4.09
CA LYS A 112 16.73 22.40 2.72
C LYS A 112 15.53 21.49 2.65
N THR A 113 14.41 22.01 2.21
CA THR A 113 13.24 21.19 1.88
C THR A 113 13.39 20.57 0.50
N VAL A 114 12.93 19.33 0.34
CA VAL A 114 13.05 18.54 -0.89
C VAL A 114 11.66 18.19 -1.40
N ARG A 115 11.42 18.39 -2.69
CA ARG A 115 10.13 18.04 -3.31
C ARG A 115 9.96 16.52 -3.25
N ASN A 116 8.79 16.04 -2.84
CA ASN A 116 8.53 14.61 -2.70
C ASN A 116 8.19 13.92 -4.03
N THR A 117 9.05 14.10 -5.03
CA THR A 117 9.01 13.37 -6.30
C THR A 117 10.28 12.57 -6.47
N GLU A 118 10.17 11.43 -7.13
CA GLU A 118 11.31 10.54 -7.37
C GLU A 118 12.43 11.25 -8.14
N SER A 119 12.09 11.96 -9.22
CA SER A 119 13.05 12.74 -10.01
C SER A 119 13.84 13.76 -9.20
N CYS A 120 13.21 14.42 -8.21
CA CYS A 120 13.89 15.39 -7.35
C CYS A 120 14.82 14.71 -6.35
N TRP A 121 14.40 13.59 -5.76
CA TRP A 121 15.26 12.81 -4.86
C TRP A 121 16.44 12.22 -5.60
N SER A 122 16.23 11.57 -6.75
CA SER A 122 17.31 10.97 -7.55
C SER A 122 18.33 12.01 -8.02
N GLY A 123 17.85 13.18 -8.47
CA GLY A 123 18.74 14.28 -8.85
C GLY A 123 19.54 14.84 -7.66
N LEU A 124 18.90 15.03 -6.50
CA LEU A 124 19.58 15.48 -5.29
C LEU A 124 20.62 14.47 -4.80
N ILE A 125 20.26 13.19 -4.78
CA ILE A 125 21.13 12.07 -4.41
C ILE A 125 22.35 12.01 -5.33
N SER A 126 22.13 12.07 -6.65
CA SER A 126 23.22 12.08 -7.64
C SER A 126 24.20 13.23 -7.38
N ASN A 127 23.70 14.42 -7.07
CA ASN A 127 24.53 15.57 -6.75
C ASN A 127 25.27 15.42 -5.40
N LEU A 128 24.61 14.85 -4.38
CA LEU A 128 25.21 14.61 -3.07
C LEU A 128 26.29 13.53 -3.08
N SER A 129 26.14 12.53 -3.94
CA SER A 129 27.15 11.49 -4.20
C SER A 129 28.29 11.99 -5.11
N GLY A 130 28.16 13.17 -5.71
CA GLY A 130 29.14 13.75 -6.60
C GLY A 130 30.39 14.22 -5.86
N ALA A 131 31.55 14.14 -6.54
CA ALA A 131 32.84 14.55 -5.98
C ALA A 131 32.95 16.06 -5.72
N LYS A 132 32.15 16.88 -6.40
CA LYS A 132 32.17 18.34 -6.30
C LYS A 132 30.99 18.84 -5.49
N ALA A 133 31.24 19.77 -4.57
CA ALA A 133 30.18 20.50 -3.92
C ALA A 133 29.38 21.33 -4.95
N PHE A 134 28.08 21.48 -4.71
CA PHE A 134 27.19 22.23 -5.58
C PHE A 134 26.38 23.27 -4.79
N PRO A 135 26.07 24.43 -5.39
CA PRO A 135 25.30 25.46 -4.72
C PRO A 135 23.85 25.03 -4.55
N THR A 136 23.27 25.35 -3.40
CA THR A 136 21.88 25.02 -3.12
C THR A 136 21.21 26.05 -2.22
N SER A 137 19.94 26.32 -2.50
CA SER A 137 19.10 27.16 -1.65
C SER A 137 18.67 26.41 -0.39
N THR A 138 18.87 27.08 0.75
CA THR A 138 18.58 26.61 2.10
C THR A 138 17.94 27.74 2.92
N THR A 139 17.45 27.42 4.10
CA THR A 139 16.89 28.36 5.07
C THR A 139 17.68 28.28 6.37
N LEU A 140 18.06 29.43 6.93
CA LEU A 140 18.59 29.54 8.29
C LEU A 140 17.41 29.77 9.24
N LEU A 141 17.03 28.77 10.00
CA LEU A 141 15.88 28.88 10.89
C LEU A 141 16.17 29.76 12.12
N PRO A 142 15.15 30.40 12.73
CA PRO A 142 15.26 30.98 14.06
C PRO A 142 15.63 29.94 15.11
N PRO A 143 16.13 30.37 16.29
CA PRO A 143 16.39 29.45 17.38
C PRO A 143 15.19 28.53 17.63
N ARG A 144 15.45 27.21 17.67
CA ARG A 144 14.43 26.15 17.85
C ARG A 144 13.42 26.01 16.69
N GLY A 145 13.68 26.61 15.53
CA GLY A 145 12.81 26.50 14.36
C GLY A 145 11.45 27.21 14.47
N VAL A 146 11.30 28.12 15.43
CA VAL A 146 10.01 28.73 15.77
C VAL A 146 9.68 29.88 14.82
N ALA A 147 8.39 30.06 14.54
CA ALA A 147 7.80 31.20 13.84
C ALA A 147 8.21 31.39 12.38
N MET A 148 9.19 30.68 11.83
CA MET A 148 9.57 30.82 10.41
C MET A 148 9.22 29.57 9.61
N ARG A 149 8.64 29.77 8.42
CA ARG A 149 8.42 28.69 7.45
C ARG A 149 9.73 28.29 6.80
N ALA A 150 9.91 27.01 6.49
CA ALA A 150 10.94 26.57 5.57
C ALA A 150 10.52 26.85 4.10
N TYR A 151 11.48 26.89 3.18
CA TYR A 151 11.24 27.07 1.75
C TYR A 151 10.22 26.07 1.18
N GLY A 152 9.47 26.47 0.14
CA GLY A 152 8.50 25.60 -0.56
C GLY A 152 7.15 25.36 0.16
N SER A 153 6.22 24.68 -0.53
CA SER A 153 4.91 24.28 -0.01
C SER A 153 5.02 23.06 0.93
N GLU A 154 4.24 23.02 2.01
CA GLU A 154 4.24 21.89 2.96
C GLU A 154 3.80 20.57 2.32
N LEU A 155 2.87 20.63 1.37
CA LEU A 155 2.35 19.45 0.67
C LEU A 155 3.35 18.90 -0.33
N GLU A 156 4.02 19.78 -1.08
CA GLU A 156 4.97 19.36 -2.12
C GLU A 156 6.36 19.07 -1.56
N PHE A 157 6.74 19.72 -0.45
CA PHE A 157 8.05 19.63 0.19
C PHE A 157 7.94 19.20 1.66
N PRO A 158 7.40 17.99 1.94
CA PRO A 158 7.10 17.54 3.30
C PRO A 158 8.35 17.21 4.12
N VAL A 159 9.49 16.98 3.48
CA VAL A 159 10.74 16.50 4.09
C VAL A 159 11.90 17.39 3.67
N GLY A 160 12.94 17.46 4.51
CA GLY A 160 14.17 18.16 4.21
C GLY A 160 15.40 17.63 4.93
N LEU A 161 16.53 18.25 4.59
CA LEU A 161 17.88 17.92 5.06
C LEU A 161 18.44 19.08 5.90
N ILE A 162 19.34 18.75 6.82
CA ILE A 162 19.99 19.70 7.73
C ILE A 162 21.50 19.60 7.53
N TRP A 163 22.20 20.73 7.40
CA TRP A 163 23.68 20.79 7.38
C TRP A 163 24.22 21.72 8.45
N ALA A 164 25.36 21.35 9.02
CA ALA A 164 26.07 22.16 10.00
C ALA A 164 26.80 23.29 9.28
N LEU A 165 26.73 24.49 9.84
CA LEU A 165 27.55 25.60 9.41
C LEU A 165 28.93 25.52 10.09
N PRO A 166 29.99 26.03 9.45
CA PRO A 166 31.30 26.12 10.08
C PRO A 166 31.29 27.01 11.33
N PRO A 167 32.00 26.65 12.41
CA PRO A 167 32.01 27.41 13.67
C PRO A 167 32.67 28.79 13.57
N SER A 168 33.48 29.05 12.53
CA SER A 168 34.24 30.30 12.35
C SER A 168 33.44 31.46 11.74
N LEU A 169 32.11 31.36 11.66
CA LEU A 169 31.27 32.43 11.12
C LEU A 169 30.93 33.52 12.16
N GLU A 170 31.33 33.32 13.42
CA GLU A 170 31.18 34.29 14.49
C GLU A 170 32.45 35.14 14.59
N GLY A 171 32.52 36.29 13.92
CA GLY A 171 33.56 37.27 14.26
C GLY A 171 33.91 38.27 13.18
N GLU A 172 33.98 37.84 11.92
CA GLU A 172 34.16 38.76 10.81
C GLU A 172 33.05 38.47 9.82
N GLY A 173 32.19 39.46 9.59
CA GLY A 173 31.19 39.35 8.55
C GLY A 173 31.91 38.93 7.28
N GLU A 174 31.67 37.70 6.82
CA GLU A 174 31.90 37.34 5.43
C GLU A 174 30.99 38.24 4.63
N ARG A 175 31.44 39.48 4.44
CA ARG A 175 30.84 40.45 3.57
C ARG A 175 31.04 39.85 2.20
N PHE A 176 29.94 39.72 1.48
CA PHE A 176 29.92 39.28 0.10
C PHE A 176 31.02 40.02 -0.68
N ASP A 177 32.05 39.29 -1.12
CA ASP A 177 33.04 39.81 -2.06
C ASP A 177 32.56 39.43 -3.47
N PRO A 178 32.02 40.40 -4.25
CA PRO A 178 31.54 40.14 -5.60
C PRO A 178 32.64 39.67 -6.56
N LYS A 179 33.91 39.75 -6.16
CA LYS A 179 35.06 39.33 -6.99
C LYS A 179 35.51 37.90 -6.71
N GLN A 180 34.94 37.22 -5.70
CA GLN A 180 35.30 35.84 -5.37
C GLN A 180 34.16 34.89 -5.75
N PRO A 181 34.31 34.10 -6.83
CA PRO A 181 33.28 33.14 -7.22
C PRO A 181 33.08 32.11 -6.10
N ARG A 182 31.81 31.82 -5.76
CA ARG A 182 31.34 30.89 -4.69
C ARG A 182 31.22 31.44 -3.27
N THR A 183 30.95 32.73 -3.09
CA THR A 183 30.57 33.28 -1.78
C THR A 183 29.15 32.85 -1.38
N THR A 184 28.95 32.60 -0.09
CA THR A 184 27.60 32.38 0.46
C THR A 184 26.79 33.65 0.34
N MET A 185 25.59 33.52 -0.23
CA MET A 185 24.63 34.60 -0.33
C MET A 185 23.53 34.37 0.68
N ALA A 186 23.18 35.39 1.46
CA ALA A 186 22.06 35.34 2.38
C ALA A 186 21.11 36.49 2.10
N TRP A 187 19.85 36.13 1.88
CA TRP A 187 18.75 37.05 1.72
C TRP A 187 17.96 37.11 3.02
N PRO A 188 17.53 38.28 3.47
CA PRO A 188 16.68 38.43 4.64
C PRO A 188 15.31 37.77 4.41
N SER A 189 14.58 37.54 5.51
CA SER A 189 13.22 36.98 5.44
C SER A 189 12.32 37.82 4.52
N GLY A 190 11.41 37.16 3.81
CA GLY A 190 10.46 37.84 2.92
C GLY A 190 11.04 38.30 1.57
N TYR A 191 12.35 38.12 1.36
CA TYR A 191 13.01 38.39 0.10
C TYR A 191 13.20 37.09 -0.70
N ALA A 192 12.51 36.98 -1.83
CA ALA A 192 12.61 35.82 -2.73
C ALA A 192 13.32 36.23 -4.03
N ALA A 193 14.62 35.95 -4.11
CA ALA A 193 15.42 36.36 -5.26
C ALA A 193 15.43 35.34 -6.40
N LYS A 194 14.85 34.14 -6.20
CA LYS A 194 14.96 33.00 -7.15
C LYS A 194 16.42 32.84 -7.57
N THR A 195 17.30 32.84 -6.56
CA THR A 195 18.73 33.08 -6.73
C THR A 195 19.35 32.08 -7.70
N GLU A 196 18.85 30.84 -7.71
CA GLU A 196 19.27 29.77 -8.61
C GLU A 196 19.09 30.12 -10.10
N PHE A 197 18.14 30.99 -10.46
CA PHE A 197 17.94 31.45 -11.85
C PHE A 197 18.73 32.72 -12.17
N ASN A 198 19.15 33.45 -11.13
CA ASN A 198 19.86 34.72 -11.24
C ASN A 198 21.37 34.59 -11.03
N MET A 199 21.89 33.37 -10.86
CA MET A 199 23.32 33.10 -10.80
C MET A 199 23.91 32.74 -12.17
N ASP A 200 25.15 33.12 -12.43
CA ASP A 200 25.97 32.61 -13.52
C ASP A 200 26.70 31.30 -13.15
N ASN A 201 27.41 30.71 -14.11
CA ASN A 201 28.17 29.47 -13.90
C ASN A 201 29.34 29.64 -12.92
N PHE A 202 29.69 30.88 -12.56
CA PHE A 202 30.73 31.24 -11.60
C PHE A 202 30.15 31.55 -10.21
N GLY A 203 28.82 31.58 -10.07
CA GLY A 203 28.12 31.87 -8.83
C GLY A 203 27.87 33.35 -8.55
N ASN A 204 28.07 34.23 -9.54
CA ASN A 204 27.80 35.65 -9.41
C ASN A 204 26.35 35.98 -9.77
N LEU A 205 25.78 37.01 -9.14
CA LEU A 205 24.44 37.52 -9.45
C LEU A 205 24.45 38.29 -10.77
N LYS A 206 23.54 37.93 -11.69
CA LYS A 206 23.44 38.53 -13.04
C LYS A 206 22.77 39.90 -13.09
N ASN A 207 21.81 40.20 -12.20
CA ASN A 207 20.79 41.26 -12.42
C ASN A 207 20.72 42.37 -11.35
N GLY A 208 21.83 42.70 -10.66
CA GLY A 208 21.79 43.60 -9.50
C GLY A 208 20.90 43.04 -8.37
N ARG A 209 20.78 43.76 -7.25
CA ARG A 209 20.15 43.37 -5.96
C ARG A 209 21.11 42.84 -4.89
N ASP A 210 22.40 42.86 -5.16
CA ASP A 210 23.44 42.62 -4.16
C ASP A 210 23.35 43.57 -2.95
N ASN A 211 22.78 44.76 -3.14
CA ASN A 211 22.48 45.73 -2.08
C ASN A 211 21.51 45.23 -1.00
N HIS A 212 20.72 44.18 -1.25
CA HIS A 212 19.82 43.56 -0.26
C HIS A 212 20.41 42.30 0.39
N LEU A 213 21.62 41.88 -0.01
CA LEU A 213 22.30 40.79 0.66
C LEU A 213 22.67 41.20 2.08
N VAL A 214 22.39 40.31 3.02
CA VAL A 214 22.77 40.46 4.43
C VAL A 214 23.85 39.46 4.76
N SER A 215 24.61 39.72 5.82
CA SER A 215 25.54 38.72 6.35
C SER A 215 24.77 37.61 7.09
N ILE A 216 25.36 36.42 7.24
CA ILE A 216 24.79 35.36 8.09
C ILE A 216 24.61 35.84 9.54
N GLY A 217 25.56 36.64 10.05
CA GLY A 217 25.49 37.21 11.39
C GLY A 217 24.29 38.16 11.58
N GLU A 218 24.04 39.01 10.59
CA GLU A 218 22.86 39.87 10.56
C GLU A 218 21.56 39.06 10.47
N LEU A 219 21.54 38.01 9.64
CA LEU A 219 20.38 37.11 9.53
C LEU A 219 20.10 36.38 10.86
N ARG A 220 21.14 35.95 11.58
CA ARG A 220 21.02 35.39 12.94
C ARG A 220 20.40 36.41 13.89
N GLN A 221 20.86 37.66 13.86
CA GLN A 221 20.32 38.72 14.71
C GLN A 221 18.83 38.97 14.42
N GLN A 222 18.44 39.06 13.15
CA GLN A 222 17.04 39.21 12.72
C GLN A 222 16.19 38.03 13.22
N ASN A 223 16.67 36.80 13.01
CA ASN A 223 16.00 35.59 13.47
C ASN A 223 15.85 35.51 15.00
N ARG A 224 16.86 35.91 15.78
CA ARG A 224 16.78 35.97 17.25
C ARG A 224 15.74 37.00 17.70
N ARG A 225 15.66 38.15 17.03
CA ARG A 225 14.62 39.15 17.27
C ARG A 225 13.23 38.57 17.01
N PHE A 226 13.03 37.85 15.91
CA PHE A 226 11.75 37.17 15.63
C PHE A 226 11.39 36.15 16.72
N ALA A 227 12.32 35.29 17.11
CA ALA A 227 12.08 34.29 18.14
C ALA A 227 11.77 34.91 19.51
N HIS A 228 12.46 35.99 19.90
CA HIS A 228 12.23 36.69 21.16
C HIS A 228 10.82 37.31 21.21
N VAL A 229 10.41 38.02 20.15
CA VAL A 229 9.06 38.61 20.05
C VAL A 229 7.98 37.53 20.10
N PHE A 230 8.22 36.38 19.46
CA PHE A 230 7.28 35.26 19.49
C PHE A 230 7.20 34.58 20.88
N ALA A 231 8.34 34.41 21.56
CA ALA A 231 8.42 33.73 22.86
C ALA A 231 7.79 34.54 24.01
N THR A 232 8.06 35.84 24.07
CA THR A 232 7.58 36.72 25.15
C THR A 232 6.06 36.83 25.23
N LYS A 233 5.35 36.67 24.11
CA LYS A 233 3.88 36.84 24.05
C LYS A 233 3.11 35.56 24.31
N ARG A 234 3.68 34.39 23.99
CA ARG A 234 3.07 33.09 24.31
C ARG A 234 2.99 32.84 25.84
N ALA A 235 3.77 33.60 26.61
CA ALA A 235 3.82 33.51 28.07
C ALA A 235 2.75 34.34 28.80
N GLN A 236 1.95 35.18 28.11
CA GLN A 236 0.88 35.95 28.76
C GLN A 236 -0.42 35.13 28.87
N PRO A 237 -0.86 34.72 30.08
CA PRO A 237 -2.08 33.97 30.26
C PRO A 237 -3.29 34.92 30.17
N GLY A 238 -4.20 34.69 29.23
CA GLY A 238 -5.47 35.43 29.13
C GLY A 238 -5.46 36.69 28.25
N GLY A 239 -4.37 36.98 27.54
CA GLY A 239 -4.35 38.07 26.55
C GLY A 239 -5.11 37.68 25.30
N THR A 240 -6.16 38.44 24.94
CA THR A 240 -6.73 38.47 23.58
C THR A 240 -5.61 38.39 22.54
N GLU A 241 -5.73 37.53 21.52
CA GLU A 241 -4.78 37.37 20.41
C GLU A 241 -4.54 38.71 19.67
N GLN A 242 -3.80 39.64 20.28
CA GLN A 242 -3.26 40.80 19.59
C GLN A 242 -2.08 40.33 18.77
N ARG A 243 -2.47 39.87 17.59
CA ARG A 243 -1.69 39.61 16.40
C ARG A 243 -0.88 40.86 16.04
N GLU A 244 0.33 40.94 16.58
CA GLU A 244 1.19 42.11 16.42
C GLU A 244 1.91 42.17 15.07
N ASP A 245 2.48 43.36 14.86
CA ASP A 245 3.08 43.89 13.66
C ASP A 245 4.59 43.55 13.62
N TYR A 246 5.03 42.82 12.59
CA TYR A 246 6.45 42.45 12.41
C TYR A 246 7.09 43.23 11.28
N GLU A 247 8.19 43.92 11.52
CA GLU A 247 8.92 44.57 10.44
C GLU A 247 9.84 43.58 9.71
N ILE A 248 9.65 43.45 8.39
CA ILE A 248 10.48 42.66 7.49
C ILE A 248 10.83 43.54 6.28
N MET A 249 12.11 43.88 6.10
CA MET A 249 12.59 44.64 4.93
C MET A 249 11.75 45.89 4.65
N ASP A 250 11.43 46.67 5.69
CA ASP A 250 10.60 47.89 5.65
C ASP A 250 9.08 47.68 5.55
N ARG A 251 8.60 46.43 5.66
CA ARG A 251 7.17 46.12 5.67
C ARG A 251 6.72 45.61 7.01
N VAL A 252 5.63 46.18 7.51
CA VAL A 252 4.97 45.71 8.72
C VAL A 252 4.00 44.57 8.38
N LEU A 253 4.23 43.42 8.98
CA LEU A 253 3.48 42.18 8.82
C LEU A 253 2.52 42.05 10.00
N VAL A 254 1.31 42.57 9.81
CA VAL A 254 0.23 42.60 10.81
C VAL A 254 -0.35 41.21 10.98
N GLY A 255 -0.25 40.65 12.19
CA GLY A 255 -1.01 39.48 12.59
C GLY A 255 -0.66 38.14 11.95
N ALA A 256 0.58 38.00 11.50
CA ALA A 256 1.10 36.72 11.07
C ALA A 256 1.49 35.83 12.25
N SER A 257 1.03 34.58 12.21
CA SER A 257 1.49 33.52 13.11
C SER A 257 2.83 32.92 12.70
N THR A 258 3.29 33.23 11.48
CA THR A 258 4.55 32.73 10.91
C THR A 258 5.14 33.77 9.96
N VAL A 259 6.45 33.97 9.99
CA VAL A 259 7.18 34.79 9.04
C VAL A 259 7.62 33.96 7.82
N PRO A 260 7.79 34.58 6.64
CA PRO A 260 8.35 33.92 5.47
C PRO A 260 9.76 33.37 5.73
N TYR A 261 10.18 32.41 4.90
CA TYR A 261 11.55 31.92 4.93
C TYR A 261 12.56 33.03 4.59
N ASN A 262 13.80 32.83 4.99
CA ASN A 262 14.97 33.44 4.39
C ASN A 262 15.63 32.45 3.40
N GLU A 263 16.45 32.98 2.50
CA GLU A 263 17.18 32.19 1.51
C GLU A 263 18.69 32.32 1.74
N VAL A 264 19.37 31.21 1.98
CA VAL A 264 20.83 31.14 2.09
C VAL A 264 21.35 30.16 1.04
N ILE A 265 22.19 30.65 0.13
CA ILE A 265 22.86 29.83 -0.86
C ILE A 265 24.18 29.33 -0.29
N VAL A 266 24.27 28.02 -0.09
CA VAL A 266 25.48 27.34 0.39
C VAL A 266 25.89 26.23 -0.57
N ASN A 267 27.18 25.92 -0.61
CA ASN A 267 27.66 24.73 -1.31
C ASN A 267 27.48 23.51 -0.40
N VAL A 268 26.86 22.44 -0.91
CA VAL A 268 26.67 21.17 -0.17
C VAL A 268 27.25 20.00 -0.97
N GLY A 269 27.50 18.86 -0.32
CA GLY A 269 28.15 17.70 -0.94
C GLY A 269 29.67 17.89 -1.11
N GLY A 270 30.25 17.09 -2.01
CA GLY A 270 31.70 17.08 -2.28
C GLY A 270 32.49 16.04 -1.49
N ASN A 271 33.47 15.41 -2.14
CA ASN A 271 34.28 14.31 -1.57
C ASN A 271 35.35 14.79 -0.59
N GLU A 272 35.71 16.08 -0.58
CA GLU A 272 36.71 16.61 0.37
C GLU A 272 36.23 16.55 1.83
N ALA A 273 34.93 16.33 2.06
CA ALA A 273 34.34 16.10 3.38
C ALA A 273 34.05 14.62 3.68
N GLN A 274 34.35 13.68 2.77
CA GLN A 274 34.04 12.26 2.91
C GLN A 274 35.29 11.42 3.20
N ASP A 275 35.37 10.85 4.40
CA ASP A 275 36.33 9.80 4.75
C ASP A 275 35.96 8.46 4.10
N SER A 276 36.95 7.74 3.54
CA SER A 276 37.59 6.62 4.24
C SER A 276 38.67 5.94 3.39
N GLY A 277 39.94 6.06 3.79
CA GLY A 277 41.02 5.13 3.41
C GLY A 277 42.04 5.60 2.36
N ASN A 278 43.01 6.46 2.71
CA ASN A 278 44.40 6.31 2.23
C ASN A 278 45.45 7.25 2.89
N VAL A 279 46.26 6.66 3.78
CA VAL A 279 47.75 6.65 3.86
C VAL A 279 48.59 7.95 4.01
N THR A 280 48.10 9.18 3.81
CA THR A 280 48.98 10.36 3.98
C THR A 280 48.52 11.27 5.12
N GLY A 281 49.32 11.35 6.20
CA GLY A 281 49.01 12.04 7.47
C GLY A 281 48.91 13.57 7.41
N LYS A 282 48.29 14.15 6.38
CA LYS A 282 47.94 15.57 6.35
C LYS A 282 46.58 15.79 7.02
N PRO A 283 46.43 16.80 7.90
CA PRO A 283 45.16 17.13 8.52
C PRO A 283 44.14 17.50 7.45
N LYS A 284 42.93 16.94 7.57
CA LYS A 284 41.84 17.12 6.60
C LYS A 284 41.41 18.59 6.55
N PRO A 285 41.11 19.13 5.35
CA PRO A 285 40.53 20.47 5.26
C PRO A 285 39.17 20.45 5.98
N LYS A 286 38.98 21.40 6.92
CA LYS A 286 37.70 21.56 7.62
C LYS A 286 36.62 22.01 6.61
N PRO A 287 35.35 21.59 6.77
CA PRO A 287 34.26 22.08 5.96
C PRO A 287 34.20 23.61 6.02
N THR A 288 34.06 24.24 4.86
CA THR A 288 33.85 25.68 4.74
C THR A 288 32.66 25.94 3.82
N LEU A 289 32.10 27.14 3.88
CA LEU A 289 31.06 27.57 2.94
C LEU A 289 31.52 27.49 1.46
N ARG A 290 32.84 27.57 1.23
CA ARG A 290 33.47 27.52 -0.11
C ARG A 290 33.73 26.10 -0.61
N SER A 291 34.31 25.25 0.24
CA SER A 291 34.64 23.86 -0.10
C SER A 291 33.42 22.92 -0.05
N GLY A 292 32.35 23.37 0.61
CA GLY A 292 31.10 22.63 0.76
C GLY A 292 30.87 22.19 2.20
N LEU A 293 29.60 22.14 2.59
CA LEU A 293 29.17 21.67 3.92
C LEU A 293 29.24 20.14 4.06
N GLY A 294 29.58 19.42 2.99
CA GLY A 294 29.71 17.97 3.01
C GLY A 294 28.37 17.25 3.17
N ARG A 295 28.36 16.21 4.01
CA ARG A 295 27.23 15.31 4.25
C ARG A 295 26.14 16.02 5.06
N PRO A 296 24.84 15.75 4.82
CA PRO A 296 23.79 16.20 5.73
C PRO A 296 24.03 15.60 7.12
N LEU A 297 23.62 16.32 8.17
CA LEU A 297 23.74 15.86 9.56
C LEU A 297 22.47 15.19 10.06
N ALA A 298 21.31 15.59 9.54
CA ALA A 298 20.00 15.11 9.99
C ALA A 298 18.92 15.35 8.92
N LEU A 299 17.75 14.77 9.16
CA LEU A 299 16.55 14.94 8.37
C LEU A 299 15.44 15.57 9.20
N PHE A 300 14.53 16.26 8.53
CA PHE A 300 13.32 16.73 9.18
C PHE A 300 12.09 16.60 8.29
N CYS A 301 10.92 16.48 8.91
CA CYS A 301 9.65 16.76 8.25
C CYS A 301 9.01 18.02 8.83
N ARG A 302 8.16 18.68 8.04
CA ARG A 302 7.56 19.96 8.44
C ARG A 302 6.33 19.79 9.34
N ASN A 303 5.59 18.72 9.08
CA ASN A 303 4.37 18.39 9.78
C ASN A 303 4.43 16.94 10.26
N CYS A 304 3.73 16.66 11.36
CA CYS A 304 3.57 15.30 11.89
C CYS A 304 2.51 14.50 11.12
N THR A 305 2.28 14.73 9.82
CA THR A 305 1.29 13.92 9.09
C THR A 305 1.86 12.53 8.79
N TYR A 306 0.99 11.52 8.70
CA TYR A 306 1.36 10.18 8.26
C TYR A 306 2.22 10.21 6.99
N LEU A 307 1.77 10.94 5.97
CA LEU A 307 2.48 11.05 4.69
C LEU A 307 3.87 11.68 4.85
N SER A 308 4.00 12.72 5.67
CA SER A 308 5.26 13.39 5.95
C SER A 308 6.23 12.48 6.69
N LEU A 309 5.76 11.72 7.67
CA LEU A 309 6.57 10.78 8.45
C LEU A 309 7.01 9.58 7.61
N CYS A 310 6.12 8.98 6.81
CA CYS A 310 6.52 7.95 5.85
C CYS A 310 7.56 8.46 4.85
N SER A 311 7.38 9.70 4.35
CA SER A 311 8.34 10.32 3.43
C SER A 311 9.68 10.57 4.11
N LEU A 312 9.68 10.96 5.39
CA LEU A 312 10.87 11.16 6.20
C LEU A 312 11.67 9.87 6.35
N LEU A 313 10.99 8.77 6.70
CA LEU A 313 11.62 7.46 6.81
C LEU A 313 12.19 7.01 5.46
N ARG A 314 11.45 7.16 4.36
CA ARG A 314 11.96 6.84 3.01
C ARG A 314 13.19 7.67 2.64
N ALA A 315 13.18 8.96 2.94
CA ALA A 315 14.34 9.83 2.71
C ALA A 315 15.56 9.38 3.51
N ARG A 316 15.37 9.00 4.78
CA ARG A 316 16.42 8.43 5.62
C ARG A 316 17.08 7.24 4.96
N MET A 317 16.27 6.29 4.50
CA MET A 317 16.78 5.07 3.90
C MET A 317 17.60 5.33 2.63
N ARG A 318 17.11 6.23 1.76
CA ARG A 318 17.85 6.63 0.56
C ARG A 318 19.22 7.20 0.88
N LEU A 319 19.33 7.99 1.95
CA LEU A 319 20.60 8.57 2.37
C LEU A 319 21.52 7.55 3.05
N THR A 320 20.98 6.62 3.83
CA THR A 320 21.77 5.54 4.43
C THR A 320 22.45 4.69 3.35
N LYS A 321 21.80 4.46 2.19
CA LYS A 321 22.42 3.78 1.03
C LYS A 321 23.63 4.52 0.47
N ILE A 322 23.59 5.86 0.48
CA ILE A 322 24.67 6.71 -0.03
C ILE A 322 25.79 6.86 1.01
N TYR A 323 25.42 6.81 2.29
CA TYR A 323 26.30 7.01 3.44
C TYR A 323 26.25 5.81 4.39
N PRO A 324 26.75 4.63 3.96
CA PRO A 324 26.65 3.40 4.76
C PRO A 324 27.39 3.50 6.09
N ASP A 325 28.45 4.31 6.16
CA ASP A 325 29.27 4.49 7.37
C ASP A 325 28.69 5.53 8.35
N SER A 326 27.58 6.18 7.99
CA SER A 326 27.00 7.20 8.85
C SER A 326 26.19 6.54 9.98
N PRO A 327 26.39 6.94 11.25
CA PRO A 327 25.40 6.65 12.27
C PRO A 327 24.05 7.18 11.78
N GLN A 328 23.00 6.40 12.04
CA GLN A 328 21.61 6.70 11.73
C GLN A 328 21.31 8.21 11.76
N PHE A 329 20.86 8.78 10.65
CA PHE A 329 20.49 10.20 10.60
C PHE A 329 19.45 10.51 11.70
N PRO A 330 19.71 11.50 12.57
CA PRO A 330 18.71 12.05 13.47
C PRO A 330 17.49 12.55 12.70
N LEU A 331 16.32 12.35 13.28
CA LEU A 331 15.04 12.68 12.68
C LEU A 331 14.35 13.78 13.50
N PHE A 332 13.87 14.81 12.81
CA PHE A 332 13.21 15.94 13.46
C PHE A 332 11.84 16.22 12.86
N VAL A 333 10.98 16.83 13.67
CA VAL A 333 9.85 17.61 13.18
C VAL A 333 10.18 19.08 13.41
N ILE A 334 10.09 19.88 12.35
CA ILE A 334 10.24 21.34 12.43
C ILE A 334 8.92 21.96 12.03
N ASN A 335 8.13 22.30 13.04
CA ASN A 335 6.87 22.99 12.84
C ASN A 335 6.96 24.43 13.37
N PRO A 336 6.61 25.45 12.56
CA PRO A 336 6.70 26.85 12.99
C PRO A 336 5.90 27.17 14.27
N GLN A 337 4.82 26.44 14.54
CA GLN A 337 3.94 26.62 15.70
C GLN A 337 4.34 25.75 16.89
N HIS A 338 4.79 24.52 16.63
CA HIS A 338 5.08 23.50 17.65
C HIS A 338 6.58 23.33 17.97
N GLN A 339 7.44 24.17 17.38
CA GLN A 339 8.89 24.17 17.57
C GLN A 339 9.58 22.93 16.98
N LEU A 340 10.91 22.87 17.14
CA LEU A 340 11.75 21.72 16.84
C LEU A 340 11.50 20.59 17.85
N THR A 341 11.09 19.42 17.36
CA THR A 341 11.03 18.17 18.13
C THR A 341 11.95 17.12 17.53
N CYS A 342 12.73 16.45 18.38
CA CYS A 342 13.50 15.27 18.01
C CYS A 342 12.60 14.03 18.05
N ILE A 343 12.59 13.24 16.96
CA ILE A 343 11.97 11.91 16.94
C ILE A 343 13.04 10.94 17.44
N ASN A 344 13.16 10.80 18.76
CA ASN A 344 14.15 9.91 19.39
C ASN A 344 13.86 8.42 19.07
N ALA A 345 14.77 7.53 19.47
CA ALA A 345 14.66 6.09 19.22
C ALA A 345 13.31 5.49 19.69
N HIS A 346 12.77 5.97 20.82
CA HIS A 346 11.47 5.52 21.32
C HIS A 346 10.31 5.91 20.38
N LEU A 347 10.24 7.18 20.00
CA LEU A 347 9.22 7.69 19.07
C LEU A 347 9.36 7.07 17.68
N GLN A 348 10.60 6.81 17.23
CA GLN A 348 10.85 6.08 15.99
C GLN A 348 10.29 4.65 16.08
N LEU A 349 10.54 3.94 17.18
CA LEU A 349 10.01 2.59 17.37
C LEU A 349 8.48 2.58 17.39
N GLN A 350 7.86 3.49 18.14
CA GLN A 350 6.40 3.64 18.14
C GLN A 350 5.86 3.94 16.74
N LEU A 351 6.54 4.83 16.00
CA LEU A 351 6.20 5.14 14.62
C LEU A 351 6.28 3.88 13.73
N TYR A 352 7.35 3.10 13.82
CA TYR A 352 7.47 1.85 13.04
C TYR A 352 6.38 0.83 13.40
N LYS A 353 6.11 0.61 14.69
CA LYS A 353 5.04 -0.29 15.15
C LYS A 353 3.66 0.14 14.67
N HIS A 354 3.40 1.44 14.75
CA HIS A 354 2.15 1.98 14.26
C HIS A 354 2.06 1.82 12.73
N LEU A 355 3.10 2.20 11.99
CA LEU A 355 3.15 2.02 10.54
C LEU A 355 2.96 0.56 10.11
N SER A 356 3.53 -0.42 10.81
CA SER A 356 3.33 -1.83 10.47
C SER A 356 1.87 -2.30 10.57
N CYS A 357 1.02 -1.61 11.33
CA CYS A 357 -0.41 -1.92 11.40
C CYS A 357 -1.21 -1.35 10.22
N PHE A 358 -0.72 -0.29 9.57
CA PHE A 358 -1.49 0.47 8.55
C PHE A 358 -0.87 0.47 7.15
N VAL A 359 0.42 0.16 7.06
CA VAL A 359 1.13 0.03 5.79
C VAL A 359 0.72 -1.29 5.15
N ASN A 360 0.09 -1.22 3.98
CA ASN A 360 -0.12 -2.42 3.17
C ASN A 360 1.25 -2.88 2.65
N PRO A 361 1.70 -4.12 2.99
CA PRO A 361 2.99 -4.67 2.59
C PRO A 361 3.19 -4.80 1.07
N PHE A 362 2.31 -4.31 0.22
CA PHE A 362 2.49 -4.53 -1.21
C PHE A 362 1.97 -3.38 -2.08
N ARG A 363 1.53 -2.28 -1.45
CA ARG A 363 1.14 -1.06 -2.18
C ARG A 363 2.38 -0.26 -2.58
N SER A 364 3.03 -0.63 -3.68
CA SER A 364 3.59 0.35 -4.64
C SER A 364 4.40 -0.32 -5.74
N ARG A 365 3.76 -0.61 -6.89
CA ARG A 365 4.45 -0.98 -8.14
C ARG A 365 4.85 0.23 -9.02
N HIS A 366 4.77 1.46 -8.50
CA HIS A 366 5.08 2.68 -9.26
C HIS A 366 6.17 3.57 -8.66
N VAL A 367 6.87 3.16 -7.60
CA VAL A 367 7.81 4.07 -6.91
C VAL A 367 9.17 3.47 -6.56
N LEU A 368 9.40 2.15 -6.54
CA LEU A 368 10.62 1.62 -5.92
C LEU A 368 11.10 0.31 -6.57
N GLU A 369 11.76 0.40 -7.72
CA GLU A 369 12.75 -0.63 -8.11
C GLU A 369 14.12 -0.39 -7.41
N ASP A 370 14.32 0.77 -6.78
CA ASP A 370 15.63 1.19 -6.24
C ASP A 370 15.75 1.28 -4.70
N CYS A 371 14.68 0.99 -3.95
CA CYS A 371 14.65 1.09 -2.47
C CYS A 371 14.36 -0.25 -1.77
N MET A 372 15.05 -1.31 -2.18
CA MET A 372 15.19 -2.49 -1.33
C MET A 372 15.79 -2.05 0.03
N LEU A 373 15.04 -2.22 1.12
CA LEU A 373 15.42 -1.74 2.44
C LEU A 373 15.93 -2.86 3.33
N ALA A 374 17.14 -2.69 3.86
CA ALA A 374 17.49 -3.19 5.18
C ALA A 374 16.90 -2.22 6.22
N LEU A 375 15.80 -2.57 6.89
CA LEU A 375 15.42 -1.92 8.15
C LEU A 375 16.65 -1.89 9.08
N ASP A 376 16.82 -0.84 9.88
CA ASP A 376 17.93 -0.81 10.83
C ASP A 376 17.90 -2.03 11.75
N GLU A 377 19.04 -2.65 12.00
CA GLU A 377 19.14 -3.86 12.82
C GLU A 377 18.56 -3.69 14.23
N ASN A 378 18.67 -2.51 14.83
CA ASN A 378 18.07 -2.22 16.13
C ASN A 378 16.54 -2.11 16.05
N VAL A 379 16.03 -1.59 14.94
CA VAL A 379 14.59 -1.55 14.66
C VAL A 379 14.08 -2.97 14.40
N LYS A 380 14.76 -3.76 13.58
CA LYS A 380 14.43 -5.17 13.32
C LYS A 380 14.37 -6.00 14.61
N LYS A 381 15.34 -5.84 15.52
CA LYS A 381 15.35 -6.51 16.83
C LYS A 381 14.20 -6.11 17.75
N SER A 382 13.62 -4.93 17.53
CA SER A 382 12.57 -4.36 18.38
C SER A 382 11.15 -4.54 17.83
N LEU A 383 11.05 -5.02 16.58
CA LEU A 383 9.81 -5.31 15.88
C LEU A 383 9.61 -6.82 15.78
N THR A 384 8.36 -7.25 15.78
CA THR A 384 8.01 -8.63 15.44
C THR A 384 8.28 -8.88 13.95
N THR A 385 8.46 -10.15 13.58
CA THR A 385 8.66 -10.52 12.17
C THR A 385 7.48 -10.10 11.29
N GLN A 386 6.25 -10.14 11.83
CA GLN A 386 5.05 -9.63 11.17
C GLN A 386 5.14 -8.13 10.88
N GLU A 387 5.58 -7.34 11.87
CA GLU A 387 5.73 -5.90 11.71
C GLU A 387 6.84 -5.57 10.70
N CYS A 388 7.95 -6.32 10.73
CA CYS A 388 9.03 -6.22 9.75
C CYS A 388 8.54 -6.53 8.33
N ALA A 389 7.78 -7.60 8.13
CA ALA A 389 7.22 -7.98 6.82
C ALA A 389 6.22 -6.92 6.31
N ALA A 390 5.34 -6.42 7.18
CA ALA A 390 4.38 -5.37 6.86
C ALA A 390 5.08 -4.08 6.36
N LEU A 391 6.15 -3.68 7.06
CA LEU A 391 6.96 -2.52 6.68
C LEU A 391 7.76 -2.78 5.40
N ALA A 392 8.51 -3.89 5.35
CA ALA A 392 9.34 -4.26 4.21
C ALA A 392 8.55 -4.18 2.90
N GLY A 393 7.38 -4.78 2.92
CA GLY A 393 6.50 -4.78 1.79
C GLY A 393 5.98 -3.39 1.36
N GLY A 394 5.59 -2.52 2.31
CA GLY A 394 5.10 -1.18 1.96
C GLY A 394 6.21 -0.15 1.69
N PHE A 395 7.46 -0.55 1.88
CA PHE A 395 8.65 0.18 1.47
C PHE A 395 9.32 -0.39 0.22
N GLY A 396 8.70 -1.34 -0.50
CA GLY A 396 9.17 -1.78 -1.82
C GLY A 396 10.37 -2.73 -1.79
N VAL A 397 10.41 -3.63 -0.82
CA VAL A 397 11.33 -4.78 -0.81
C VAL A 397 10.95 -5.75 -1.95
N SER A 398 11.93 -6.45 -2.55
CA SER A 398 11.68 -7.39 -3.66
C SER A 398 10.83 -8.57 -3.21
N ASP A 399 10.13 -9.21 -4.16
CA ASP A 399 9.31 -10.39 -3.89
C ASP A 399 10.17 -11.51 -3.23
N ASP A 400 11.45 -11.63 -3.61
CA ASP A 400 12.41 -12.59 -3.06
C ASP A 400 12.85 -12.28 -1.62
N ASP A 401 13.02 -10.99 -1.26
CA ASP A 401 13.39 -10.58 0.10
C ASP A 401 12.18 -10.63 1.05
N VAL A 402 10.98 -10.34 0.54
CA VAL A 402 9.74 -10.57 1.27
C VAL A 402 9.57 -12.07 1.50
N ALA A 403 9.78 -12.90 0.47
CA ALA A 403 9.82 -14.34 0.60
C ALA A 403 10.89 -14.80 1.60
N ALA A 404 12.09 -14.23 1.58
CA ALA A 404 13.15 -14.55 2.54
C ALA A 404 12.78 -14.15 3.98
N LEU A 405 12.09 -13.01 4.19
CA LEU A 405 11.56 -12.63 5.50
C LEU A 405 10.41 -13.54 5.95
N PHE A 406 9.55 -13.98 5.02
CA PHE A 406 8.55 -15.01 5.26
C PHE A 406 9.22 -16.36 5.61
N LEU A 407 10.32 -16.70 4.95
CA LEU A 407 11.08 -17.93 5.18
C LEU A 407 11.86 -17.89 6.48
N VAL A 408 12.47 -16.76 6.86
CA VAL A 408 13.08 -16.56 8.19
C VAL A 408 12.02 -16.63 9.30
N SER A 409 10.75 -16.29 9.01
CA SER A 409 9.64 -16.54 9.92
C SER A 409 9.27 -18.03 10.05
N LEU A 410 9.58 -18.82 9.02
CA LEU A 410 9.33 -20.26 8.94
C LEU A 410 10.52 -21.10 9.44
N ASP A 411 11.73 -20.54 9.40
CA ASP A 411 13.03 -21.18 9.73
C ASP A 411 13.49 -20.87 11.17
N SER A 412 12.72 -20.10 11.95
CA SER A 412 12.94 -20.06 13.39
C SER A 412 12.57 -21.42 13.97
N ASP A 413 13.56 -22.16 14.50
CA ASP A 413 13.55 -23.46 15.19
C ASP A 413 12.40 -23.68 16.21
N VAL A 414 11.17 -23.56 15.77
CA VAL A 414 9.97 -23.83 16.54
C VAL A 414 9.14 -24.72 15.64
N GLU A 415 8.81 -25.91 16.13
CA GLU A 415 8.03 -26.96 15.46
C GLU A 415 6.56 -26.55 15.13
N ASP A 416 6.31 -25.29 14.81
CA ASP A 416 5.07 -24.61 15.15
C ASP A 416 4.22 -24.24 13.93
N LYS A 417 3.05 -24.91 13.85
CA LYS A 417 1.86 -24.49 13.11
C LYS A 417 1.52 -22.99 13.27
N VAL A 418 2.01 -22.35 14.33
CA VAL A 418 1.82 -20.94 14.65
C VAL A 418 2.49 -20.00 13.64
N ALA A 419 3.70 -20.33 13.15
CA ALA A 419 4.40 -19.51 12.16
C ALA A 419 3.67 -19.53 10.81
N PHE A 420 3.23 -20.71 10.37
CA PHE A 420 2.43 -20.88 9.17
C PHE A 420 1.08 -20.14 9.25
N GLU A 421 0.37 -20.27 10.38
CA GLU A 421 -0.89 -19.58 10.60
C GLU A 421 -0.70 -18.05 10.63
N THR A 422 0.47 -17.58 11.07
CA THR A 422 0.84 -16.16 11.04
C THR A 422 1.09 -15.69 9.61
N SER A 423 1.87 -16.42 8.82
CA SER A 423 2.10 -16.11 7.40
C SER A 423 0.80 -16.12 6.58
N ARG A 424 -0.08 -17.09 6.87
CA ARG A 424 -1.43 -17.16 6.30
C ARG A 424 -2.26 -15.93 6.64
N LYS A 425 -2.24 -15.47 7.90
CA LYS A 425 -2.93 -14.25 8.32
C LYS A 425 -2.37 -13.01 7.61
N VAL A 426 -1.05 -12.91 7.44
CA VAL A 426 -0.43 -11.78 6.73
C VAL A 426 -0.82 -11.79 5.25
N ALA A 427 -0.72 -12.93 4.58
CA ALA A 427 -1.11 -13.06 3.17
C ALA A 427 -2.60 -12.76 2.97
N PHE A 428 -3.46 -13.29 3.84
CA PHE A 428 -4.90 -13.05 3.80
C PHE A 428 -5.26 -11.58 4.07
N ASN A 429 -4.67 -10.96 5.10
CA ASN A 429 -4.89 -9.54 5.40
C ASN A 429 -4.37 -8.67 4.25
N GLY A 430 -3.19 -8.98 3.71
CA GLY A 430 -2.67 -8.34 2.51
C GLY A 430 -3.65 -8.45 1.33
N LEU A 431 -4.23 -9.63 1.11
CA LEU A 431 -5.16 -9.88 0.01
C LEU A 431 -6.45 -9.06 0.19
N VAL A 432 -6.99 -9.03 1.41
CA VAL A 432 -8.14 -8.19 1.80
C VAL A 432 -7.85 -6.72 1.52
N HIS A 433 -6.68 -6.21 1.93
CA HIS A 433 -6.28 -4.82 1.67
C HIS A 433 -6.12 -4.53 0.18
N SER A 434 -5.63 -5.49 -0.59
CA SER A 434 -5.40 -5.35 -2.03
C SER A 434 -6.71 -5.29 -2.81
N ILE A 435 -7.69 -6.10 -2.41
CA ILE A 435 -9.05 -6.03 -2.94
C ILE A 435 -9.68 -4.67 -2.64
N ARG A 436 -9.58 -4.20 -1.39
CA ARG A 436 -10.08 -2.86 -1.02
C ARG A 436 -9.40 -1.74 -1.82
N ALA A 437 -8.13 -1.93 -2.14
CA ALA A 437 -7.34 -0.99 -2.92
C ALA A 437 -7.63 -1.02 -4.43
N GLY A 438 -8.28 -2.06 -4.94
CA GLY A 438 -8.35 -2.31 -6.39
C GLY A 438 -7.01 -2.76 -6.99
N ASP A 439 -6.10 -3.30 -6.18
CA ASP A 439 -4.74 -3.65 -6.61
C ASP A 439 -4.64 -5.15 -6.96
N SER A 440 -5.01 -5.50 -8.19
CA SER A 440 -4.92 -6.86 -8.71
C SER A 440 -3.49 -7.38 -8.80
N LYS A 441 -2.54 -6.46 -8.96
CA LYS A 441 -1.13 -6.75 -9.19
C LYS A 441 -0.47 -7.25 -7.90
N THR A 442 -0.74 -6.55 -6.80
CA THR A 442 -0.41 -7.01 -5.45
C THR A 442 -1.13 -8.29 -5.08
N ALA A 443 -2.45 -8.37 -5.32
CA ALA A 443 -3.24 -9.54 -4.95
C ALA A 443 -2.65 -10.80 -5.59
N ARG A 444 -2.18 -10.70 -6.84
CA ARG A 444 -1.47 -11.76 -7.55
C ARG A 444 -0.19 -12.18 -6.83
N GLN A 445 0.71 -11.23 -6.52
CA GLN A 445 1.97 -11.52 -5.84
C GLN A 445 1.75 -12.20 -4.49
N LEU A 446 0.72 -11.80 -3.76
CA LEU A 446 0.35 -12.40 -2.48
C LEU A 446 -0.09 -13.86 -2.60
N VAL A 447 -0.91 -14.18 -3.60
CA VAL A 447 -1.34 -15.57 -3.84
C VAL A 447 -0.16 -16.41 -4.33
N GLU A 448 0.71 -15.85 -5.17
CA GLU A 448 1.94 -16.51 -5.64
C GLU A 448 2.88 -16.85 -4.48
N LEU A 449 3.24 -15.85 -3.66
CA LEU A 449 4.08 -16.03 -2.46
C LEU A 449 3.48 -17.05 -1.49
N TYR A 450 2.16 -16.98 -1.26
CA TYR A 450 1.47 -17.95 -0.42
C TYR A 450 1.61 -19.37 -0.97
N THR A 451 1.48 -19.54 -2.29
CA THR A 451 1.60 -20.84 -2.97
C THR A 451 3.01 -21.40 -2.87
N ILE A 452 4.04 -20.58 -3.12
CA ILE A 452 5.46 -20.95 -3.00
C ILE A 452 5.80 -21.37 -1.56
N CYS A 453 5.39 -20.57 -0.57
CA CYS A 453 5.66 -20.86 0.85
C CYS A 453 5.04 -22.18 1.33
N GLY A 454 3.91 -22.59 0.75
CA GLY A 454 3.29 -23.88 1.08
C GLY A 454 4.03 -25.08 0.48
N ALA A 455 4.49 -24.97 -0.77
CA ALA A 455 5.17 -26.06 -1.47
C ALA A 455 6.51 -26.47 -0.80
N GLN A 456 7.19 -25.51 -0.17
CA GLN A 456 8.48 -25.76 0.49
C GLN A 456 8.37 -26.56 1.82
N GLN A 457 7.17 -26.89 2.30
CA GLN A 457 6.98 -27.63 3.55
C GLN A 457 7.08 -29.18 3.44
N GLY A 458 7.50 -29.71 2.28
CA GLY A 458 8.14 -31.03 2.21
C GLY A 458 7.23 -32.27 2.21
N ASP A 459 5.97 -32.15 1.80
CA ASP A 459 5.17 -33.32 1.39
C ASP A 459 4.99 -33.23 -0.13
N ASP A 460 5.34 -34.30 -0.87
CA ASP A 460 5.43 -34.37 -2.34
C ASP A 460 4.13 -34.01 -3.12
N ASN A 461 3.07 -33.56 -2.43
CA ASN A 461 1.80 -33.09 -2.99
C ASN A 461 1.19 -31.84 -2.30
N ASN A 462 1.88 -31.19 -1.34
CA ASN A 462 1.27 -30.19 -0.46
C ASN A 462 1.52 -28.73 -0.89
N LEU A 463 0.61 -28.21 -1.69
CA LEU A 463 0.34 -26.77 -1.78
C LEU A 463 -0.23 -26.25 -0.44
N PRO A 464 -0.19 -24.93 -0.14
CA PRO A 464 -0.62 -24.42 1.16
C PRO A 464 -2.12 -24.65 1.42
N PRO A 465 -2.56 -24.72 2.69
CA PRO A 465 -3.94 -24.65 3.10
C PRO A 465 -4.77 -23.63 2.31
N PRO A 466 -6.01 -23.94 1.97
CA PRO A 466 -6.75 -23.08 1.07
C PRO A 466 -7.07 -21.69 1.66
N LEU A 467 -6.95 -20.66 0.82
CA LEU A 467 -7.44 -19.31 1.12
C LEU A 467 -8.96 -19.27 0.92
N ASP A 468 -9.71 -18.87 1.95
CA ASP A 468 -11.15 -18.65 1.80
C ASP A 468 -11.39 -17.34 1.04
N THR A 469 -11.62 -17.46 -0.26
CA THR A 469 -11.85 -16.32 -1.14
C THR A 469 -13.33 -16.05 -1.39
N GLY A 470 -14.27 -16.79 -0.78
CA GLY A 470 -15.70 -16.67 -1.06
C GLY A 470 -16.26 -15.28 -0.79
N MET A 471 -16.00 -14.73 0.41
CA MET A 471 -16.39 -13.36 0.78
C MET A 471 -15.66 -12.29 -0.05
N LEU A 472 -14.41 -12.57 -0.42
CA LEU A 472 -13.55 -11.67 -1.20
C LEU A 472 -14.04 -11.53 -2.64
N ARG A 473 -14.48 -12.63 -3.26
CA ARG A 473 -15.08 -12.62 -4.59
C ARG A 473 -16.37 -11.82 -4.58
N GLN A 474 -17.24 -12.01 -3.59
CA GLN A 474 -18.53 -11.30 -3.50
C GLN A 474 -18.38 -9.77 -3.35
N THR A 475 -17.28 -9.31 -2.75
CA THR A 475 -17.05 -7.88 -2.49
C THR A 475 -16.38 -7.14 -3.65
N THR A 476 -15.61 -7.83 -4.49
CA THR A 476 -14.96 -7.20 -5.64
C THR A 476 -15.85 -7.15 -6.90
N LYS A 477 -15.73 -6.05 -7.64
CA LYS A 477 -16.30 -5.86 -8.99
C LYS A 477 -15.23 -5.77 -10.08
N ASP A 478 -13.96 -5.79 -9.70
CA ASP A 478 -12.85 -5.68 -10.62
C ASP A 478 -12.53 -7.07 -11.21
N ASN A 479 -12.55 -7.16 -12.55
CA ASN A 479 -12.33 -8.42 -13.26
C ASN A 479 -10.92 -8.98 -13.02
N SER A 480 -9.89 -8.14 -12.97
CA SER A 480 -8.51 -8.57 -12.71
C SER A 480 -8.36 -9.14 -11.30
N LEU A 481 -9.02 -8.54 -10.31
CA LEU A 481 -9.09 -9.11 -8.95
C LEU A 481 -9.91 -10.41 -8.91
N LEU A 482 -11.02 -10.50 -9.64
CA LEU A 482 -11.81 -11.73 -9.73
C LEU A 482 -10.99 -12.87 -10.32
N ILE A 483 -10.16 -12.62 -11.34
CA ILE A 483 -9.26 -13.62 -11.92
C ILE A 483 -8.27 -14.15 -10.88
N VAL A 484 -7.64 -13.26 -10.10
CA VAL A 484 -6.70 -13.66 -9.04
C VAL A 484 -7.39 -14.51 -7.97
N LEU A 485 -8.58 -14.10 -7.54
CA LEU A 485 -9.35 -14.85 -6.55
C LEU A 485 -9.92 -16.16 -7.11
N GLY A 486 -10.23 -16.19 -8.40
CA GLY A 486 -10.62 -17.40 -9.12
C GLY A 486 -9.48 -18.40 -9.20
N ALA A 487 -8.26 -17.94 -9.47
CA ALA A 487 -7.06 -18.78 -9.47
C ALA A 487 -6.82 -19.41 -8.08
N ALA A 488 -6.89 -18.60 -7.02
CA ALA A 488 -6.76 -19.10 -5.64
C ALA A 488 -7.86 -20.12 -5.28
N GLU A 489 -9.10 -19.91 -5.73
CA GLU A 489 -10.21 -20.85 -5.51
C GLU A 489 -10.04 -22.16 -6.28
N ILE A 490 -9.58 -22.11 -7.53
CA ILE A 490 -9.32 -23.29 -8.34
C ILE A 490 -8.26 -24.16 -7.67
N ILE A 491 -7.16 -23.55 -7.22
CA ILE A 491 -6.09 -24.25 -6.49
C ILE A 491 -6.66 -24.94 -5.25
N ARG A 492 -7.42 -24.20 -4.42
CA ARG A 492 -8.12 -24.73 -3.24
C ARG A 492 -9.05 -25.91 -3.58
N ALA A 493 -9.84 -25.79 -4.64
CA ALA A 493 -10.82 -26.81 -5.02
C ALA A 493 -10.13 -28.09 -5.53
N LEU A 494 -8.98 -27.97 -6.20
CA LEU A 494 -8.17 -29.10 -6.65
C LEU A 494 -7.44 -29.78 -5.49
N GLN A 495 -6.81 -29.00 -4.60
CA GLN A 495 -6.15 -29.53 -3.39
C GLN A 495 -7.10 -30.32 -2.49
N SER A 496 -8.32 -29.82 -2.30
CA SER A 496 -9.32 -30.48 -1.46
C SER A 496 -9.96 -31.72 -2.12
N GLY A 497 -9.62 -32.03 -3.37
CA GLY A 497 -10.24 -33.08 -4.16
C GLY A 497 -11.66 -32.75 -4.66
N GLN A 498 -12.31 -31.72 -4.12
CA GLN A 498 -13.69 -31.34 -4.47
C GLN A 498 -13.85 -31.04 -5.96
N ALA A 499 -12.87 -30.40 -6.59
CA ALA A 499 -12.94 -30.13 -8.03
C ALA A 499 -12.90 -31.43 -8.84
N ARG A 500 -12.08 -32.41 -8.46
CA ARG A 500 -12.03 -33.72 -9.15
C ARG A 500 -13.35 -34.47 -9.01
N GLU A 501 -13.95 -34.48 -7.82
CA GLU A 501 -15.28 -35.07 -7.60
C GLU A 501 -16.35 -34.40 -8.46
N ARG A 502 -16.39 -33.07 -8.50
CA ARG A 502 -17.38 -32.33 -9.30
C ARG A 502 -17.13 -32.47 -10.80
N LEU A 503 -15.88 -32.61 -11.25
CA LEU A 503 -15.55 -32.93 -12.64
C LEU A 503 -16.12 -34.29 -13.04
N VAL A 504 -15.99 -35.31 -12.18
CA VAL A 504 -16.59 -36.64 -12.39
C VAL A 504 -18.12 -36.54 -12.39
N GLU A 505 -18.71 -35.83 -11.43
CA GLU A 505 -20.16 -35.62 -11.35
C GLU A 505 -20.70 -34.93 -12.62
N ALA A 506 -20.03 -33.88 -13.08
CA ALA A 506 -20.37 -33.17 -14.32
C ALA A 506 -20.26 -34.08 -15.55
N ALA A 507 -19.22 -34.92 -15.61
CA ALA A 507 -19.04 -35.89 -16.68
C ALA A 507 -20.14 -36.96 -16.67
N ASP A 508 -20.50 -37.49 -15.51
CA ASP A 508 -21.52 -38.52 -15.33
C ASP A 508 -22.90 -37.99 -15.71
N ALA A 509 -23.23 -36.78 -15.28
CA ALA A 509 -24.47 -36.11 -15.67
C ALA A 509 -24.56 -35.91 -17.20
N LEU A 510 -23.46 -35.56 -17.86
CA LEU A 510 -23.40 -35.46 -19.32
C LEU A 510 -23.55 -36.82 -20.00
N GLN A 511 -22.91 -37.87 -19.48
CA GLN A 511 -23.05 -39.23 -20.03
C GLN A 511 -24.48 -39.76 -19.89
N GLU A 512 -25.12 -39.52 -18.74
CA GLU A 512 -26.53 -39.87 -18.53
C GLU A 512 -27.43 -39.13 -19.52
N TRP A 513 -27.18 -37.83 -19.72
CA TRP A 513 -27.90 -37.06 -20.74
C TRP A 513 -27.71 -37.62 -22.15
N CYS A 514 -26.48 -38.02 -22.51
CA CYS A 514 -26.18 -38.63 -23.81
C CYS A 514 -26.91 -39.96 -24.00
N ARG A 515 -26.91 -40.84 -22.99
CA ARG A 515 -27.67 -42.11 -23.00
C ARG A 515 -29.16 -41.86 -23.18
N ALA A 516 -29.73 -40.95 -22.38
CA ALA A 516 -31.14 -40.56 -22.51
C ALA A 516 -31.45 -39.93 -23.87
N GLY A 517 -30.51 -39.18 -24.45
CA GLY A 517 -30.60 -38.61 -25.80
C GLY A 517 -30.69 -39.66 -26.90
N HIS A 518 -29.93 -40.76 -26.77
CA HIS A 518 -30.03 -41.92 -27.65
C HIS A 518 -31.33 -42.70 -27.41
N ASP A 519 -31.60 -43.11 -26.17
CA ASP A 519 -32.69 -44.03 -25.84
C ASP A 519 -34.08 -43.41 -26.04
N LYS A 520 -34.24 -42.14 -25.65
CA LYS A 520 -35.53 -41.41 -25.69
C LYS A 520 -35.64 -40.52 -26.94
N GLY A 521 -34.60 -40.49 -27.78
CA GLY A 521 -34.57 -39.84 -29.09
C GLY A 521 -34.85 -38.33 -29.08
N LEU A 522 -35.38 -37.83 -30.21
CA LEU A 522 -35.60 -36.41 -30.47
C LEU A 522 -36.51 -35.73 -29.43
N LYS A 523 -37.49 -36.45 -28.88
CA LYS A 523 -38.46 -35.92 -27.91
C LYS A 523 -37.79 -35.47 -26.61
N PHE A 524 -36.83 -36.26 -26.12
CA PHE A 524 -36.04 -35.88 -24.94
C PHE A 524 -35.15 -34.68 -25.23
N ARG A 525 -34.43 -34.70 -26.36
CA ARG A 525 -33.57 -33.59 -26.78
C ARG A 525 -34.34 -32.28 -26.93
N LEU A 526 -35.55 -32.31 -27.50
CA LEU A 526 -36.42 -31.14 -27.62
C LEU A 526 -36.92 -30.63 -26.26
N ALA A 527 -37.26 -31.52 -25.34
CA ALA A 527 -37.63 -31.14 -23.98
C ALA A 527 -36.45 -30.49 -23.23
N SER A 528 -35.26 -31.06 -23.34
CA SER A 528 -34.04 -30.53 -22.74
C SER A 528 -33.65 -29.18 -23.36
N TRP A 529 -33.76 -29.03 -24.68
CA TRP A 529 -33.53 -27.76 -25.38
C TRP A 529 -34.45 -26.67 -24.85
N ARG A 530 -35.76 -26.96 -24.77
CA ARG A 530 -36.76 -26.01 -24.25
C ARG A 530 -36.48 -25.58 -22.81
N GLN A 531 -35.89 -26.46 -22.01
CA GLN A 531 -35.53 -26.12 -20.65
C GLN A 531 -34.28 -25.25 -20.60
N GLN A 532 -33.27 -25.59 -21.41
CA GLN A 532 -32.04 -24.81 -21.50
C GLN A 532 -32.27 -23.43 -22.14
N SER A 533 -33.15 -23.35 -23.14
CA SER A 533 -33.53 -22.09 -23.79
C SER A 533 -34.28 -21.14 -22.86
N LYS A 534 -34.99 -21.65 -21.84
CA LYS A 534 -35.62 -20.81 -20.80
C LYS A 534 -34.60 -20.15 -19.87
N ALA A 535 -33.41 -20.73 -19.73
CA ALA A 535 -32.33 -20.17 -18.92
C ALA A 535 -31.52 -19.09 -19.70
N ILE A 536 -31.51 -19.17 -21.02
CA ILE A 536 -30.82 -18.22 -21.90
C ILE A 536 -31.70 -16.97 -22.06
N LYS A 537 -31.42 -15.92 -21.26
CA LYS A 537 -31.98 -14.57 -21.46
C LYS A 537 -31.20 -13.87 -22.57
N SER A 538 -31.59 -14.01 -23.84
CA SER A 538 -30.98 -13.22 -24.93
C SER A 538 -32.00 -12.78 -25.99
N ASP A 539 -31.98 -11.49 -26.33
CA ASP A 539 -32.82 -10.76 -27.30
C ASP A 539 -32.65 -11.16 -28.78
N ASP A 540 -31.98 -12.27 -29.08
CA ASP A 540 -31.50 -12.56 -30.44
C ASP A 540 -32.28 -13.74 -31.07
N GLU A 541 -33.52 -13.46 -31.50
CA GLU A 541 -34.47 -14.46 -32.01
C GLU A 541 -34.00 -15.18 -33.30
N LEU A 542 -33.17 -14.52 -34.13
CA LEU A 542 -32.70 -15.06 -35.41
C LEU A 542 -31.69 -16.22 -35.28
N HIS A 543 -30.99 -16.34 -34.15
CA HIS A 543 -30.02 -17.42 -33.91
C HIS A 543 -30.61 -18.68 -33.25
N VAL A 544 -31.90 -18.66 -32.88
CA VAL A 544 -32.55 -19.75 -32.12
C VAL A 544 -32.78 -20.99 -33.00
N SER A 545 -33.10 -20.81 -34.28
CA SER A 545 -33.42 -21.90 -35.21
C SER A 545 -32.21 -22.77 -35.56
N SER A 546 -31.08 -22.15 -35.92
CA SER A 546 -29.80 -22.83 -36.20
C SER A 546 -29.20 -23.50 -34.96
N ARG A 547 -29.38 -22.91 -33.77
CA ARG A 547 -28.94 -23.52 -32.51
C ARG A 547 -29.80 -24.73 -32.12
N MET A 548 -31.10 -24.68 -32.39
CA MET A 548 -32.00 -25.79 -32.12
C MET A 548 -31.66 -27.00 -33.00
N THR A 549 -31.44 -26.84 -34.30
CA THR A 549 -31.09 -27.97 -35.18
C THR A 549 -29.78 -28.64 -34.78
N ALA A 550 -28.75 -27.85 -34.45
CA ALA A 550 -27.47 -28.37 -33.95
C ALA A 550 -27.62 -29.12 -32.61
N PHE A 551 -28.49 -28.65 -31.72
CA PHE A 551 -28.75 -29.28 -30.42
C PHE A 551 -29.54 -30.59 -30.52
N LEU A 552 -30.50 -30.63 -31.46
CA LEU A 552 -31.37 -31.78 -31.68
C LEU A 552 -30.68 -32.90 -32.47
N GLY A 553 -29.59 -32.60 -33.16
CA GLY A 553 -28.80 -33.58 -33.94
C GLY A 553 -27.95 -34.50 -33.08
N ASP A 554 -27.48 -35.60 -33.67
CA ASP A 554 -26.60 -36.57 -33.01
C ASP A 554 -25.20 -35.99 -32.75
N GLU A 555 -24.81 -34.97 -33.52
CA GLU A 555 -23.60 -34.18 -33.30
C GLU A 555 -23.56 -33.55 -31.90
N ALA A 556 -24.70 -33.16 -31.32
CA ALA A 556 -24.76 -32.65 -29.95
C ALA A 556 -24.44 -33.74 -28.91
N ILE A 557 -24.86 -34.98 -29.18
CA ILE A 557 -24.58 -36.13 -28.30
C ILE A 557 -23.09 -36.44 -28.36
N GLU A 558 -22.53 -36.55 -29.56
CA GLU A 558 -21.09 -36.80 -29.76
C GLU A 558 -20.23 -35.71 -29.11
N LYS A 559 -20.55 -34.43 -29.33
CA LYS A 559 -19.83 -33.30 -28.73
C LYS A 559 -19.93 -33.23 -27.21
N ARG A 560 -21.01 -33.72 -26.61
CA ARG A 560 -21.19 -33.79 -25.15
C ARG A 560 -20.49 -35.00 -24.56
N ALA A 561 -20.58 -36.15 -25.23
CA ALA A 561 -19.86 -37.36 -24.85
C ALA A 561 -18.34 -37.14 -24.87
N LYS A 562 -17.83 -36.49 -25.93
CA LYS A 562 -16.42 -36.08 -26.02
C LYS A 562 -16.02 -35.16 -24.86
N PHE A 563 -16.83 -34.14 -24.57
CA PHE A 563 -16.55 -33.22 -23.47
C PHE A 563 -16.56 -33.93 -22.10
N ALA A 564 -17.51 -34.84 -21.87
CA ALA A 564 -17.55 -35.66 -20.66
C ALA A 564 -16.31 -36.55 -20.51
N GLY A 565 -15.81 -37.13 -21.60
CA GLY A 565 -14.54 -37.87 -21.62
C GLY A 565 -13.37 -36.99 -21.17
N GLN A 566 -13.26 -35.78 -21.73
CA GLN A 566 -12.19 -34.84 -21.36
C GLN A 566 -12.27 -34.36 -19.89
N LEU A 567 -13.48 -34.20 -19.34
CA LEU A 567 -13.65 -33.89 -17.91
C LEU A 567 -13.17 -35.04 -17.02
N ARG A 568 -13.48 -36.29 -17.38
CA ARG A 568 -12.97 -37.48 -16.67
C ARG A 568 -11.45 -37.60 -16.78
N GLU A 569 -10.89 -37.39 -17.97
CA GLU A 569 -9.44 -37.37 -18.17
C GLU A 569 -8.76 -36.35 -17.25
N SER A 570 -9.32 -35.13 -17.16
CA SER A 570 -8.81 -34.08 -16.27
C SER A 570 -8.92 -34.44 -14.78
N ALA A 571 -9.99 -35.15 -14.39
CA ALA A 571 -10.21 -35.59 -13.01
C ALA A 571 -9.31 -36.78 -12.60
N SER A 572 -8.87 -37.58 -13.57
CA SER A 572 -8.00 -38.73 -13.34
C SER A 572 -6.51 -38.38 -13.22
N CYS A 573 -6.11 -37.13 -13.44
CA CYS A 573 -4.70 -36.73 -13.28
C CYS A 573 -4.27 -36.83 -11.80
N GLU A 574 -3.03 -37.25 -11.57
CA GLU A 574 -2.49 -37.43 -10.23
C GLU A 574 -2.13 -36.08 -9.60
N SER A 575 -1.46 -35.19 -10.35
CA SER A 575 -1.01 -33.88 -9.87
C SER A 575 -2.04 -32.75 -10.13
N VAL A 576 -1.96 -31.69 -9.32
CA VAL A 576 -2.76 -30.45 -9.53
C VAL A 576 -2.33 -29.75 -10.83
N GLU A 577 -1.03 -29.76 -11.12
CA GLU A 577 -0.47 -29.16 -12.33
C GLU A 577 -1.02 -29.83 -13.60
N ASP A 578 -1.00 -31.16 -13.68
CA ASP A 578 -1.52 -31.90 -14.83
C ASP A 578 -3.03 -31.66 -15.02
N THR A 579 -3.80 -31.59 -13.93
CA THR A 579 -5.23 -31.24 -14.03
C THR A 579 -5.40 -29.83 -14.61
N LEU A 580 -4.61 -28.85 -14.16
CA LEU A 580 -4.67 -27.47 -14.66
C LEU A 580 -4.25 -27.37 -16.14
N GLN A 581 -3.21 -28.09 -16.57
CA GLN A 581 -2.79 -28.15 -17.97
C GLN A 581 -3.90 -28.72 -18.87
N HIS A 582 -4.55 -29.81 -18.45
CA HIS A 582 -5.68 -30.39 -19.18
C HIS A 582 -6.88 -29.43 -19.24
N LEU A 583 -7.24 -28.80 -18.12
CA LEU A 583 -8.33 -27.81 -18.08
C LEU A 583 -8.03 -26.58 -18.94
N SER A 584 -6.78 -26.11 -18.97
CA SER A 584 -6.35 -25.01 -19.84
C SER A 584 -6.54 -25.38 -21.32
N ALA A 585 -6.06 -26.57 -21.73
CA ALA A 585 -6.23 -27.07 -23.09
C ALA A 585 -7.70 -27.30 -23.48
N LEU A 586 -8.54 -27.70 -22.52
CA LEU A 586 -9.98 -27.87 -22.68
C LEU A 586 -10.68 -26.54 -22.94
N VAL A 587 -10.40 -25.53 -22.11
CA VAL A 587 -11.00 -24.18 -22.20
C VAL A 587 -10.57 -23.47 -23.48
N ALA A 588 -9.31 -23.62 -23.90
CA ALA A 588 -8.82 -23.05 -25.16
C ALA A 588 -9.59 -23.51 -26.40
N LYS A 589 -10.21 -24.70 -26.38
CA LYS A 589 -10.98 -25.28 -27.49
C LYS A 589 -12.46 -24.87 -27.47
N MET A 590 -12.90 -24.06 -26.52
CA MET A 590 -14.31 -23.68 -26.38
C MET A 590 -14.68 -22.45 -27.21
N SER A 591 -15.52 -22.63 -28.24
CA SER A 591 -16.03 -21.53 -29.07
C SER A 591 -17.48 -21.12 -28.74
N ARG A 592 -18.26 -21.98 -28.08
CA ARG A 592 -19.67 -21.75 -27.73
C ARG A 592 -20.01 -22.39 -26.37
N PRO A 593 -19.74 -21.72 -25.25
CA PRO A 593 -19.44 -22.45 -24.03
C PRO A 593 -20.63 -22.62 -23.09
N ALA A 594 -21.81 -22.02 -23.30
CA ALA A 594 -22.90 -21.92 -22.29
C ALA A 594 -22.97 -23.06 -21.25
N LEU A 595 -23.33 -24.29 -21.65
CA LEU A 595 -23.36 -25.44 -20.73
C LEU A 595 -21.97 -25.89 -20.25
N ARG A 596 -20.98 -25.88 -21.14
CA ARG A 596 -19.61 -26.30 -20.81
C ARG A 596 -18.95 -25.37 -19.78
N LEU A 597 -19.23 -24.07 -19.88
CA LEU A 597 -18.81 -23.04 -18.95
C LEU A 597 -19.52 -23.21 -17.62
N GLU A 598 -20.84 -23.40 -17.60
CA GLU A 598 -21.58 -23.65 -16.36
C GLU A 598 -21.06 -24.89 -15.62
N LEU A 599 -20.77 -25.97 -16.35
CA LEU A 599 -20.20 -27.18 -15.78
C LEU A 599 -18.78 -26.96 -15.26
N LEU A 600 -17.95 -26.18 -15.95
CA LEU A 600 -16.62 -25.84 -15.46
C LEU A 600 -16.68 -24.90 -14.25
N GLN A 601 -17.55 -23.89 -14.26
CA GLN A 601 -17.79 -23.02 -13.12
C GLN A 601 -18.22 -23.83 -11.90
N PHE A 602 -19.17 -24.76 -12.07
CA PHE A 602 -19.56 -25.69 -11.02
C PHE A 602 -18.38 -26.54 -10.54
N SER A 603 -17.65 -27.16 -11.47
CA SER A 603 -16.52 -28.04 -11.14
C SER A 603 -15.42 -27.32 -10.37
N LEU A 604 -15.15 -26.06 -10.73
CA LEU A 604 -14.09 -25.23 -10.17
C LEU A 604 -14.57 -24.31 -9.02
N ASN A 605 -15.82 -24.45 -8.59
CA ASN A 605 -16.46 -23.58 -7.59
C ASN A 605 -16.43 -22.08 -7.90
N LEU A 606 -16.50 -21.73 -9.19
CA LEU A 606 -16.54 -20.36 -9.65
C LEU A 606 -17.98 -19.86 -9.75
N GLU A 607 -18.17 -18.58 -9.45
CA GLU A 607 -19.48 -17.94 -9.57
C GLU A 607 -19.87 -17.73 -11.04
N THR A 608 -21.17 -17.54 -11.30
CA THR A 608 -21.70 -17.28 -12.66
C THR A 608 -21.17 -15.99 -13.29
N ARG A 609 -20.54 -15.12 -12.50
CA ARG A 609 -19.88 -13.89 -12.98
C ARG A 609 -18.62 -14.18 -13.80
N PHE A 610 -18.00 -15.34 -13.65
CA PHE A 610 -16.80 -15.72 -14.39
C PHE A 610 -17.15 -16.13 -15.83
N ASP A 611 -17.11 -15.19 -16.77
CA ASP A 611 -17.20 -15.53 -18.18
C ASP A 611 -16.05 -16.45 -18.65
N LEU A 612 -16.14 -16.95 -19.88
CA LEU A 612 -15.15 -17.87 -20.44
C LEU A 612 -13.72 -17.28 -20.39
N LYS A 613 -13.57 -15.97 -20.60
CA LYS A 613 -12.27 -15.30 -20.59
C LYS A 613 -11.69 -15.31 -19.18
N MET A 614 -12.49 -14.95 -18.18
CA MET A 614 -12.07 -14.97 -16.78
C MET A 614 -11.76 -16.38 -16.29
N VAL A 615 -12.55 -17.40 -16.66
CA VAL A 615 -12.23 -18.80 -16.33
C VAL A 615 -10.90 -19.21 -16.93
N LYS A 616 -10.67 -18.89 -18.21
CA LYS A 616 -9.40 -19.18 -18.89
C LYS A 616 -8.21 -18.52 -18.18
N GLU A 617 -8.29 -17.22 -17.94
CA GLU A 617 -7.22 -16.45 -17.29
C GLU A 617 -6.99 -16.92 -15.83
N SER A 618 -8.04 -17.34 -15.13
CA SER A 618 -7.92 -17.89 -13.76
C SER A 618 -7.19 -19.23 -13.74
N ILE A 619 -7.47 -20.12 -14.72
CA ILE A 619 -6.78 -21.41 -14.85
C ILE A 619 -5.32 -21.20 -15.24
N GLU A 620 -5.04 -20.33 -16.21
CA GLU A 620 -3.67 -20.01 -16.64
C GLU A 620 -2.86 -19.38 -15.50
N LEU A 621 -3.48 -18.51 -14.72
CA LEU A 621 -2.84 -17.90 -13.55
C LEU A 621 -2.60 -18.91 -12.43
N ALA A 622 -3.58 -19.79 -12.15
CA ALA A 622 -3.41 -20.88 -11.19
C ALA A 622 -2.28 -21.82 -11.57
N LEU A 623 -2.19 -22.17 -12.86
CA LEU A 623 -1.09 -22.98 -13.40
C LEU A 623 0.25 -22.27 -13.18
N GLY A 624 0.33 -20.97 -13.48
CA GLY A 624 1.53 -20.16 -13.21
C GLY A 624 1.96 -20.21 -11.75
N PHE A 625 1.04 -20.09 -10.79
CA PHE A 625 1.37 -20.17 -9.36
C PHE A 625 1.90 -21.55 -8.94
N VAL A 626 1.30 -22.63 -9.46
CA VAL A 626 1.72 -24.00 -9.14
C VAL A 626 3.10 -24.28 -9.76
N THR A 627 3.32 -23.89 -11.02
CA THR A 627 4.62 -24.06 -11.69
C THR A 627 5.72 -23.20 -11.08
N SER A 628 5.41 -22.01 -10.55
CA SER A 628 6.41 -21.20 -9.80
C SER A 628 6.79 -21.81 -8.45
N ALA A 629 5.96 -22.70 -7.90
CA ALA A 629 6.15 -23.29 -6.58
C ALA A 629 6.89 -24.65 -6.61
N ASN A 630 6.86 -25.33 -7.76
CA ASN A 630 7.63 -26.55 -8.08
C ASN A 630 9.01 -26.17 -8.62
#